data_AF-A0A1C1CQE9-F1
#
_entry.id   AF-A0A1C1CQE9-F1
#
_cell.length_a   1.000
_cell.length_b   1.000
_cell.length_c   1.000
_cell.angle_alpha   90.00
_cell.angle_beta   90.00
_cell.angle_gamma   90.00
#
_symmetry.space_group_name_H-M   'P 1'
#
loop_
_entity.id
_entity.type
_entity.pdbx_description
1 polymer ?
#
loop_
_entity_poly.entity_id
_entity_poly.type
_entity_poly.pdbx_seq_one_letter_code
_entity_poly.pdbx_strand_id
1 'polypeptide(L)'
;MTATIELPEDEPQILERLIEFCYRSDYANISANPFLGHAKILASATKYGIPRAGLAATMKYDAAAHNGWDAAKFLLSIPYIYEPPPESGVGMRKTAVNRAKRRD
;
A
#
# COMPACT_ATOMS: atom_id res chain seq x y z
N MET A 1 16.36 -27.20 8.28
CA MET A 1 15.47 -27.43 7.12
C MET A 1 14.97 -26.07 6.67
N THR A 2 15.30 -25.66 5.45
CA THR A 2 14.67 -24.51 4.79
C THR A 2 13.63 -25.06 3.83
N ALA A 3 12.38 -24.63 3.99
CA ALA A 3 11.33 -24.86 3.01
C ALA A 3 11.16 -23.60 2.17
N THR A 4 11.00 -23.77 0.86
CA THR A 4 10.73 -22.67 -0.07
C THR A 4 9.23 -22.58 -0.30
N ILE A 5 8.65 -21.40 -0.13
CA ILE A 5 7.27 -21.09 -0.52
C ILE A 5 7.35 -20.21 -1.76
N GLU A 6 6.82 -20.70 -2.88
CA GLU A 6 6.78 -19.95 -4.13
C GLU A 6 5.50 -19.10 -4.19
N LEU A 7 5.67 -17.79 -4.39
CA LEU A 7 4.59 -16.80 -4.48
C LEU A 7 4.74 -15.99 -5.78
N PRO A 8 4.42 -16.56 -6.95
CA PRO A 8 4.79 -15.99 -8.26
C PRO A 8 4.07 -14.68 -8.60
N GLU A 9 2.92 -14.42 -7.97
CA GLU A 9 2.13 -13.21 -8.20
C GLU A 9 2.54 -12.06 -7.28
N ASP A 10 3.39 -12.32 -6.30
CA ASP A 10 3.71 -11.36 -5.25
C ASP A 10 5.10 -10.75 -5.45
N GLU A 11 5.18 -9.43 -5.32
CA GLU A 11 6.45 -8.72 -5.39
C GLU A 11 7.26 -8.93 -4.10
N PRO A 12 8.50 -9.46 -4.18
CA PRO A 12 9.31 -9.74 -3.00
C PRO A 12 9.48 -8.53 -2.09
N GLN A 13 9.68 -7.33 -2.65
CA GLN A 13 9.85 -6.12 -1.82
C GLN A 13 8.56 -5.75 -1.07
N ILE A 14 7.38 -6.02 -1.63
CA ILE A 14 6.11 -5.75 -0.95
C ILE A 14 5.89 -6.75 0.19
N LEU A 15 6.20 -8.04 -0.06
CA LEU A 15 6.14 -9.08 0.95
C LEU A 15 7.13 -8.81 2.09
N GLU A 16 8.36 -8.37 1.79
CA GLU A 16 9.33 -7.99 2.81
C GLU A 16 8.78 -6.93 3.76
N ARG A 17 8.07 -5.92 3.24
CA ARG A 17 7.43 -4.88 4.08
C ARG A 17 6.26 -5.41 4.87
N LEU A 18 5.48 -6.33 4.30
CA LEU A 18 4.38 -6.96 5.01
C LEU A 18 4.89 -7.84 6.15
N ILE A 19 5.97 -8.58 5.93
CA ILE A 19 6.65 -9.37 6.96
C ILE A 19 7.24 -8.44 8.04
N GLU A 20 7.92 -7.37 7.64
CA GLU A 20 8.43 -6.36 8.57
C GLU A 20 7.31 -5.82 9.48
N PHE A 21 6.14 -5.51 8.89
CA PHE A 21 4.97 -5.08 9.64
C PHE A 21 4.51 -6.11 10.67
N CYS A 22 4.48 -7.40 10.32
CA CYS A 22 4.11 -8.45 11.27
C CYS A 22 5.03 -8.50 12.50
N TYR A 23 6.32 -8.22 12.32
CA TYR A 23 7.29 -8.23 13.42
C TYR A 23 7.35 -6.92 14.21
N ARG A 24 7.17 -5.77 13.54
CA ARG A 24 7.42 -4.45 14.13
C ARG A 24 6.16 -3.62 14.35
N SER A 25 5.00 -4.10 13.91
CA SER A 25 3.77 -3.31 13.78
C SER A 25 3.93 -2.05 12.93
N ASP A 26 5.00 -1.98 12.13
CA ASP A 26 5.28 -0.94 11.15
C ASP A 26 6.24 -1.48 10.08
N TYR A 27 6.38 -0.78 8.97
CA TYR A 27 7.33 -1.11 7.92
C TYR A 27 8.02 0.14 7.36
N ALA A 28 9.25 -0.05 6.86
CA ALA A 28 10.04 1.03 6.32
C ALA A 28 9.42 1.62 5.04
N ASN A 29 9.48 2.94 4.89
CA ASN A 29 8.89 3.64 3.74
C ASN A 29 9.44 3.15 2.39
N ILE A 30 8.60 3.26 1.36
CA ILE A 30 8.96 2.92 -0.03
C ILE A 30 9.38 4.21 -0.73
N SER A 31 10.67 4.31 -1.10
CA SER A 31 11.25 5.56 -1.60
C SER A 31 11.04 5.82 -3.09
N ALA A 32 11.08 4.79 -3.94
CA ALA A 32 11.03 4.97 -5.40
C ALA A 32 9.68 5.54 -5.88
N ASN A 33 8.59 4.90 -5.45
CA ASN A 33 7.23 5.36 -5.66
C ASN A 33 6.38 5.04 -4.42
N PRO A 34 6.27 5.98 -3.46
CA PRO A 34 5.55 5.74 -2.22
C PRO A 34 4.05 5.50 -2.45
N PHE A 35 3.44 6.17 -3.43
CA PHE A 35 2.02 5.94 -3.76
C PHE A 35 1.78 4.50 -4.21
N LEU A 36 2.52 4.05 -5.23
CA LEU A 36 2.41 2.69 -5.75
C LEU A 36 2.75 1.65 -4.70
N GLY A 37 3.83 1.88 -3.94
CA GLY A 37 4.28 0.99 -2.89
C GLY A 37 3.23 0.77 -1.81
N HIS A 38 2.69 1.84 -1.24
CA HIS A 38 1.68 1.72 -0.20
C HIS A 38 0.36 1.15 -0.73
N ALA A 39 -0.02 1.44 -1.98
CA ALA A 39 -1.20 0.81 -2.59
C ALA A 39 -1.01 -0.70 -2.78
N LYS A 40 0.17 -1.15 -3.20
CA LYS A 40 0.50 -2.59 -3.27
C LYS A 40 0.48 -3.24 -1.90
N ILE A 41 1.00 -2.59 -0.86
CA ILE A 41 0.91 -3.11 0.51
C ILE A 41 -0.55 -3.23 0.96
N LEU A 42 -1.43 -2.30 0.59
CA LEU A 42 -2.87 -2.45 0.85
C LEU A 42 -3.46 -3.70 0.18
N ALA A 43 -3.16 -3.91 -1.11
CA ALA A 43 -3.61 -5.08 -1.85
C ALA A 43 -3.10 -6.38 -1.22
N SER A 44 -1.79 -6.48 -0.95
CA SER A 44 -1.20 -7.65 -0.30
C SER A 44 -1.71 -7.85 1.13
N ALA A 45 -1.84 -6.78 1.93
CA ALA A 45 -2.41 -6.87 3.28
C ALA A 45 -3.84 -7.40 3.26
N THR A 46 -4.62 -7.06 2.23
CA THR A 46 -5.96 -7.63 2.03
C THR A 46 -5.86 -9.11 1.66
N LYS A 47 -5.02 -9.46 0.68
CA LYS A 47 -4.80 -10.85 0.22
C LYS A 47 -4.43 -11.80 1.36
N TYR A 48 -3.58 -11.34 2.29
CA TYR A 48 -3.10 -12.15 3.41
C TYR A 48 -3.87 -11.94 4.73
N GLY A 49 -4.95 -11.15 4.73
CA GLY A 49 -5.79 -10.98 5.92
C GLY A 49 -5.09 -10.24 7.07
N ILE A 50 -4.37 -9.15 6.78
CA ILE A 50 -3.65 -8.32 7.75
C ILE A 50 -4.23 -6.88 7.74
N PRO A 51 -5.44 -6.63 8.29
CA PRO A 51 -6.12 -5.33 8.18
C PRO A 51 -5.33 -4.15 8.74
N ARG A 52 -4.55 -4.37 9.80
CA ARG A 52 -3.71 -3.31 10.40
C ARG A 52 -2.59 -2.86 9.46
N ALA A 53 -2.05 -3.74 8.63
CA ALA A 53 -1.06 -3.37 7.60
C ALA A 53 -1.72 -2.51 6.51
N GLY A 54 -2.96 -2.82 6.12
CA GLY A 54 -3.75 -2.00 5.20
C GLY A 54 -4.04 -0.60 5.75
N LEU A 55 -4.33 -0.49 7.05
CA LEU A 55 -4.47 0.81 7.73
C LEU A 55 -3.14 1.58 7.73
N ALA A 56 -2.03 0.94 8.09
CA ALA A 56 -0.70 1.57 8.08
C ALA A 56 -0.32 2.04 6.67
N ALA A 57 -0.61 1.24 5.65
CA ALA A 57 -0.45 1.64 4.26
C ALA A 57 -1.29 2.85 3.87
N THR A 58 -2.54 2.91 4.31
CA THR A 58 -3.42 4.06 4.07
C THR A 58 -2.85 5.33 4.71
N MET A 59 -2.32 5.25 5.93
CA MET A 59 -1.71 6.38 6.63
C MET A 59 -0.42 6.84 5.96
N LYS A 60 0.46 5.92 5.56
CA LYS A 60 1.72 6.28 4.88
C LYS A 60 1.48 6.78 3.45
N TYR A 61 0.47 6.27 2.75
CA TYR A 61 0.01 6.81 1.48
C TYR A 61 -0.46 8.27 1.62
N ASP A 62 -1.23 8.57 2.68
CA ASP A 62 -1.67 9.93 2.98
C ASP A 62 -0.48 10.87 3.29
N ALA A 63 0.50 10.38 4.05
CA ALA A 63 1.72 11.11 4.34
C ALA A 63 2.55 11.38 3.06
N ALA A 64 2.66 10.41 2.16
CA ALA A 64 3.31 10.60 0.85
C ALA A 64 2.60 11.68 0.02
N ALA A 65 1.26 11.67 0.00
CA ALA A 65 0.44 12.67 -0.67
C ALA A 65 0.60 14.09 -0.08
N HIS A 66 0.96 14.18 1.20
CA HIS A 66 1.24 15.44 1.88
C HIS A 66 2.65 15.95 1.60
N ASN A 67 3.65 15.07 1.64
CA ASN A 67 5.07 15.45 1.63
C ASN A 67 5.67 15.66 0.22
N GLY A 68 5.09 15.04 -0.80
CA GLY A 68 5.67 15.09 -2.15
C GLY A 68 4.67 14.61 -3.20
N TRP A 69 3.73 15.49 -3.54
CA TRP A 69 2.73 15.18 -4.57
C TRP A 69 3.39 15.00 -5.94
N ASP A 70 3.10 13.85 -6.56
CA ASP A 70 3.51 13.53 -7.93
C ASP A 70 2.32 12.85 -8.59
N ALA A 71 1.65 13.57 -9.50
CA ALA A 71 0.43 13.10 -10.14
C ALA A 71 0.66 11.82 -10.97
N ALA A 72 1.82 11.70 -11.63
CA ALA A 72 2.14 10.53 -12.44
C ALA A 72 2.32 9.29 -11.55
N LYS A 73 3.09 9.42 -10.46
CA LYS A 73 3.27 8.34 -9.47
C LYS A 73 1.98 7.98 -8.75
N PHE A 74 1.15 8.98 -8.45
CA PHE A 74 -0.18 8.80 -7.89
C PHE A 74 -1.08 7.96 -8.81
N LEU A 75 -1.16 8.30 -10.10
CA LEU A 75 -2.01 7.56 -11.05
C LEU A 75 -1.63 6.08 -11.17
N LEU A 76 -0.33 5.75 -11.08
CA LEU A 76 0.14 4.37 -11.07
C LEU A 76 -0.40 3.55 -9.89
N SER A 77 -0.75 4.20 -8.77
CA SER A 77 -1.27 3.50 -7.59
C SER A 77 -2.75 3.11 -7.70
N ILE A 78 -3.52 3.78 -8.56
CA ILE A 78 -4.98 3.64 -8.61
C ILE A 78 -5.45 2.20 -8.82
N PRO A 79 -4.90 1.40 -9.76
CA PRO A 79 -5.35 0.01 -9.94
C PRO A 79 -5.31 -0.82 -8.65
N TYR A 80 -4.23 -0.70 -7.88
CA TYR A 80 -4.01 -1.44 -6.63
C TYR A 80 -4.89 -0.95 -5.47
N ILE A 81 -5.35 0.31 -5.51
CA ILE A 81 -6.32 0.84 -4.53
C ILE A 81 -7.73 0.24 -4.76
N TYR A 82 -8.02 -0.16 -6.00
CA TYR A 82 -9.30 -0.74 -6.39
C TYR A 82 -9.31 -2.27 -6.45
N GLU A 83 -8.16 -2.92 -6.33
CA GLU A 83 -8.04 -4.38 -6.27
C GLU A 83 -8.69 -5.01 -5.03
N PRO A 84 -8.51 -4.49 -3.79
CA PRO A 84 -9.22 -4.99 -2.62
C PRO A 84 -10.76 -4.92 -2.76
N PRO A 85 -11.51 -5.78 -2.05
CA PRO A 85 -12.94 -5.60 -1.87
C PRO A 85 -13.29 -4.21 -1.29
N PRO A 86 -14.50 -3.68 -1.56
CA PRO A 86 -14.89 -2.33 -1.15
C PRO A 86 -14.63 -1.99 0.32
N GLU A 87 -14.95 -2.90 1.23
CA GLU A 87 -14.79 -2.76 2.67
C GLU A 87 -13.32 -2.59 3.09
N SER A 88 -12.39 -3.29 2.42
CA SER A 88 -10.96 -3.23 2.70
C SER A 88 -10.29 -2.02 2.02
N GLY A 89 -10.77 -1.64 0.82
CA GLY A 89 -10.19 -0.55 0.03
C GLY A 89 -10.74 0.85 0.32
N VAL A 90 -11.90 0.98 0.98
CA VAL A 90 -12.60 2.27 1.14
C VAL A 90 -11.76 3.37 1.79
N GLY A 91 -10.90 3.01 2.75
CA GLY A 91 -10.03 3.95 3.45
C GLY A 91 -9.09 4.66 2.47
N MET A 92 -8.27 3.90 1.75
CA MET A 92 -7.30 4.48 0.81
C MET A 92 -7.98 5.11 -0.42
N ARG A 93 -9.14 4.61 -0.87
CA ARG A 93 -9.94 5.26 -1.92
C ARG A 93 -10.37 6.67 -1.51
N LYS A 94 -10.93 6.83 -0.31
CA LYS A 94 -11.31 8.14 0.23
C LYS A 94 -10.10 9.05 0.36
N THR A 95 -8.99 8.53 0.86
CA THR A 95 -7.71 9.27 0.94
C THR A 95 -7.26 9.75 -0.43
N ALA A 96 -7.22 8.87 -1.43
CA ALA A 96 -6.78 9.19 -2.78
C ALA A 96 -7.67 10.27 -3.42
N VAL A 97 -9.00 10.13 -3.33
CA VAL A 97 -9.96 11.12 -3.84
C VAL A 97 -9.80 12.46 -3.14
N ASN A 98 -9.71 12.47 -1.81
CA ASN A 98 -9.57 13.70 -1.03
C ASN A 98 -8.25 14.42 -1.32
N ARG A 99 -7.18 13.67 -1.55
CA ARG A 99 -5.88 14.24 -1.91
C ARG A 99 -5.90 14.78 -3.33
N ALA A 100 -6.45 14.06 -4.31
CA ALA A 100 -6.58 14.53 -5.69
C ALA A 100 -7.38 15.84 -5.79
N LYS A 101 -8.54 15.93 -5.11
CA LYS A 101 -9.39 17.14 -5.10
C LYS A 101 -8.73 18.39 -4.51
N ARG A 102 -7.67 18.24 -3.71
CA ARG A 102 -6.93 19.37 -3.11
C ARG A 102 -5.78 19.85 -3.99
N ARG A 103 -5.73 19.38 -5.24
CA ARG A 103 -4.64 19.63 -6.20
C ARG A 103 -5.14 20.22 -7.52
N ASP A 104 -6.46 20.33 -7.67
CA ASP A 104 -7.13 21.25 -8.62
C ASP A 104 -7.10 22.67 -8.04
#